data_AF-A0A439TT17-F1
#
_entry.id   AF-A0A439TT17-F1
#
_cell.length_a   1.000
_cell.length_b   1.000
_cell.length_c   1.000
_cell.angle_alpha   90.00
_cell.angle_beta   90.00
_cell.angle_gamma   90.00
#
_symmetry.space_group_name_H-M   'P 1'
#
loop_
_entity.id
_entity.type
_entity.pdbx_description
1 polymer ?
#
loop_
_entity_poly.entity_id
_entity_poly.type
_entity_poly.pdbx_seq_one_letter_code
_entity_poly.pdbx_strand_id
1 'polypeptide(L)'
;MRAVALIAAVLAFLLLSGTIGLRHAPFVSTPRAGERQGSDQDDVDSKSFAKAVTRWNPDIFWAPASKSTDVITRSGDEARAVFGPIPDGDCDSPQMKVIPLEVDGNVVDLKPNPTKPGSPLEFEHRNVSGEVVKWTATLPKCDKPSLTGSTTYCGLNSRVVRVVRGNVEWLFLCRKSNISQEVSTDPYWTRSDPRFSVFGSIGFNRKSGEIVFFDGRKDWSEFDWSKPFVPPGGRNYSDEVGRAAAKKIYDPTFQISCHACHDNKSPYVIDPHIAQSRVGFRSAGDSRSTTFSLGDFLPRRPRLPGAPFRVVGSGYTGTYRNELSQARTVEDPTGNCTSCHTLTTQVTGRRFAADAAGHEPTVTLPTWVQLLELHEEQIVYAEIAAHRTDWAVGSGGIHPWMLPGSGNELSSGTPRLSSEDWRKLSDCLWGAGGSGCGYRPLYTRCPAPEAEDEGSSLADAEIHVLPPPPGEEMKTRLLRVSWTFRNSYGGVPERDDIRINVAVSAGAIPATGDPPQSGEYPSIEQAKGTSIEAISGPVSSAGSSLLIENVSFGGHTKWSDPTPSMSPRSFQIDLPGECNRRTLIRLMPKRFCFDQSQAAFSEADHLIYADVQCGELR
;
A
#
# COMPACT_ATOMS: atom_id res chain seq x y z
N MET A 1 -38.03 -15.35 3.22
CA MET A 1 -38.62 -15.58 1.87
C MET A 1 -39.07 -14.27 1.20
N ARG A 2 -38.16 -13.30 0.99
CA ARG A 2 -38.39 -12.08 0.19
C ARG A 2 -37.21 -11.73 -0.74
N ALA A 3 -36.19 -12.59 -0.83
CA ALA A 3 -34.98 -12.37 -1.64
C ALA A 3 -35.05 -12.94 -3.07
N VAL A 4 -36.11 -13.67 -3.42
CA VAL A 4 -36.24 -14.33 -4.75
C VAL A 4 -36.97 -13.43 -5.78
N ALA A 5 -37.67 -12.38 -5.33
CA ALA A 5 -38.45 -11.52 -6.23
C ALA A 5 -37.63 -10.41 -6.91
N LEU A 6 -36.46 -10.01 -6.37
CA LEU A 6 -35.66 -8.93 -6.94
C LEU A 6 -34.76 -9.37 -8.11
N ILE A 7 -34.38 -10.66 -8.16
CA ILE A 7 -33.49 -11.20 -9.20
C ILE A 7 -34.25 -11.39 -10.53
N ALA A 8 -35.56 -11.60 -10.49
CA ALA A 8 -36.39 -11.77 -11.68
C ALA A 8 -36.64 -10.45 -12.46
N ALA A 9 -36.60 -9.29 -11.79
CA ALA A 9 -36.86 -8.00 -12.42
C ALA A 9 -35.66 -7.44 -13.20
N VAL A 10 -34.43 -7.78 -12.80
CA VAL A 10 -33.20 -7.31 -13.47
C VAL A 10 -32.88 -8.13 -14.72
N LEU A 11 -33.25 -9.41 -14.77
CA LEU A 11 -33.07 -10.26 -15.95
C LEU A 11 -34.05 -9.95 -17.09
N ALA A 12 -35.22 -9.36 -16.80
CA ALA A 12 -36.20 -9.01 -17.84
C ALA A 12 -35.81 -7.75 -18.65
N PHE A 13 -34.96 -6.87 -18.10
CA PHE A 13 -34.56 -5.62 -18.77
C PHE A 13 -33.35 -5.79 -19.70
N LEU A 14 -32.57 -6.86 -19.53
CA LEU A 14 -31.38 -7.17 -20.36
C LEU A 14 -31.70 -8.00 -21.62
N LEU A 15 -32.93 -8.46 -21.80
CA LEU A 15 -33.36 -9.30 -22.93
C LEU A 15 -34.10 -8.55 -24.05
N LEU A 16 -34.24 -7.22 -23.96
CA LEU A 16 -35.05 -6.42 -24.90
C LEU A 16 -34.29 -5.41 -25.77
N SER A 17 -32.96 -5.39 -25.74
CA SER A 17 -32.15 -4.46 -26.52
C SER A 17 -31.04 -5.15 -27.31
N GLY A 18 -31.42 -5.95 -28.30
CA GLY A 18 -30.45 -6.56 -29.21
C GLY A 18 -31.05 -7.21 -30.45
N THR A 19 -31.46 -6.40 -31.43
CA THR A 19 -31.50 -6.79 -32.86
C THR A 19 -31.83 -5.59 -33.77
N ILE A 20 -30.81 -4.89 -34.30
CA ILE A 20 -30.88 -4.34 -35.67
C ILE A 20 -29.49 -4.49 -36.29
N GLY A 21 -29.37 -5.41 -37.25
CA GLY A 21 -28.22 -5.51 -38.13
C GLY A 21 -28.45 -4.68 -39.39
N LEU A 22 -27.40 -4.03 -39.88
CA LEU A 22 -27.27 -3.59 -41.26
C LEU A 22 -25.83 -3.80 -41.73
N ARG A 23 -25.65 -4.76 -42.64
CA ARG A 23 -24.49 -4.88 -43.53
C ARG A 23 -24.49 -3.69 -44.48
N HIS A 24 -23.32 -3.17 -44.88
CA HIS A 24 -23.01 -2.69 -46.25
C HIS A 24 -21.48 -2.56 -46.45
N ALA A 25 -20.97 -3.41 -47.35
CA ALA A 25 -19.86 -3.29 -48.32
C ALA A 25 -18.45 -2.71 -47.97
N PRO A 26 -17.39 -3.25 -48.61
CA PRO A 26 -15.99 -2.89 -48.35
C PRO A 26 -15.59 -1.63 -49.14
N PHE A 27 -14.92 -0.69 -48.47
CA PHE A 27 -14.28 0.44 -49.15
C PHE A 27 -12.89 0.02 -49.61
N VAL A 28 -12.75 -0.11 -50.93
CA VAL A 28 -11.49 -0.22 -51.65
C VAL A 28 -10.71 1.08 -51.42
N SER A 29 -9.55 1.01 -50.80
CA SER A 29 -8.56 2.09 -50.82
C SER A 29 -7.53 1.76 -51.90
N THR A 30 -7.51 2.58 -52.95
CA THR A 30 -6.46 2.61 -53.95
C THR A 30 -5.16 3.12 -53.31
N PRO A 31 -3.99 2.55 -53.67
CA PRO A 31 -2.71 2.99 -53.13
C PRO A 31 -2.34 4.35 -53.73
N ARG A 32 -2.11 5.35 -52.86
CA ARG A 32 -1.40 6.57 -53.24
C ARG A 32 0.08 6.25 -53.31
N ALA A 33 0.61 6.27 -54.53
CA ALA A 33 2.02 6.16 -54.84
C ALA A 33 2.85 7.21 -54.07
N GLY A 34 3.91 6.73 -53.43
CA GLY A 34 4.86 7.54 -52.67
C GLY A 34 5.55 6.75 -51.55
N GLU A 35 5.83 5.46 -51.77
CA GLU A 35 6.68 4.67 -50.87
C GLU A 35 8.08 5.28 -50.85
N ARG A 36 8.44 5.85 -49.69
CA ARG A 36 9.83 6.06 -49.30
C ARG A 36 10.49 4.68 -49.21
N GLN A 37 11.48 4.41 -50.05
CA GLN A 37 12.42 3.28 -49.93
C GLN A 37 13.33 3.38 -48.68
N GLY A 38 12.83 3.89 -47.55
CA GLY A 38 13.59 4.08 -46.31
C GLY A 38 13.20 3.15 -45.17
N SER A 39 12.06 2.44 -45.24
CA SER A 39 11.57 1.65 -44.10
C SER A 39 12.34 0.35 -43.86
N ASP A 40 12.75 -0.35 -44.92
CA ASP A 40 13.29 -1.71 -44.78
C ASP A 40 14.73 -1.73 -44.22
N GLN A 41 15.52 -0.69 -44.51
CA GLN A 41 16.91 -0.59 -44.02
C GLN A 41 16.94 -0.15 -42.55
N ASP A 42 16.14 0.86 -42.19
CA ASP A 42 16.01 1.34 -40.80
C ASP A 42 15.46 0.22 -39.87
N ASP A 43 14.57 -0.63 -40.38
CA ASP A 43 14.05 -1.80 -39.66
C ASP A 43 15.09 -2.91 -39.47
N VAL A 44 15.97 -3.14 -40.45
CA VAL A 44 17.04 -4.14 -40.38
C VAL A 44 18.13 -3.69 -39.40
N ASP A 45 18.50 -2.41 -39.44
CA ASP A 45 19.52 -1.83 -38.56
C ASP A 45 19.04 -1.80 -37.10
N SER A 46 17.76 -1.47 -36.87
CA SER A 46 17.12 -1.50 -35.54
C SER A 46 17.06 -2.91 -34.96
N LYS A 47 16.78 -3.94 -35.77
CA LYS A 47 16.80 -5.35 -35.33
C LYS A 47 18.22 -5.83 -35.02
N SER A 48 19.22 -5.38 -35.77
CA SER A 48 20.64 -5.69 -35.50
C SER A 48 21.07 -5.09 -34.16
N PHE A 49 20.75 -3.81 -33.93
CA PHE A 49 20.97 -3.12 -32.65
C PHE A 49 20.37 -3.91 -31.48
N ALA A 50 19.08 -4.27 -31.57
CA ALA A 50 18.37 -4.96 -30.51
C ALA A 50 18.99 -6.33 -30.16
N LYS A 51 19.44 -7.09 -31.17
CA LYS A 51 20.15 -8.36 -30.97
C LYS A 51 21.50 -8.18 -30.28
N ALA A 52 22.27 -7.17 -30.69
CA ALA A 52 23.56 -6.88 -30.08
C ALA A 52 23.40 -6.49 -28.61
N VAL A 53 22.49 -5.55 -28.30
CA VAL A 53 22.19 -5.12 -26.92
C VAL A 53 21.78 -6.30 -26.04
N THR A 54 20.87 -7.16 -26.52
CA THR A 54 20.41 -8.33 -25.75
C THR A 54 21.55 -9.31 -25.47
N ARG A 55 22.42 -9.56 -26.45
CA ARG A 55 23.53 -10.50 -26.33
C ARG A 55 24.67 -9.99 -25.45
N TRP A 56 24.99 -8.69 -25.52
CA TRP A 56 26.11 -8.12 -24.76
C TRP A 56 25.77 -7.86 -23.29
N ASN A 57 24.49 -7.80 -22.96
CA ASN A 57 24.00 -7.47 -21.62
C ASN A 57 23.05 -8.55 -21.07
N PRO A 58 23.58 -9.76 -20.78
CA PRO A 58 22.75 -10.81 -20.21
C PRO A 58 22.21 -10.40 -18.84
N ASP A 59 20.96 -10.80 -18.55
CA ASP A 59 20.35 -10.80 -17.22
C ASP A 59 20.08 -9.45 -16.52
N ILE A 60 20.35 -8.31 -17.17
CA ILE A 60 20.08 -6.99 -16.57
C ILE A 60 18.73 -6.38 -16.96
N PHE A 61 18.05 -6.90 -17.99
CA PHE A 61 16.78 -6.36 -18.48
C PHE A 61 15.59 -7.05 -17.84
N TRP A 62 15.07 -6.48 -16.75
CA TRP A 62 13.91 -7.05 -16.08
C TRP A 62 13.24 -6.05 -15.13
N ALA A 63 11.91 -6.06 -15.11
CA ALA A 63 11.12 -5.32 -14.14
C ALA A 63 11.16 -6.01 -12.75
N PRO A 64 11.25 -5.24 -11.65
CA PRO A 64 11.14 -5.78 -10.31
C PRO A 64 9.78 -6.43 -10.09
N ALA A 65 9.74 -7.43 -9.19
CA ALA A 65 8.54 -8.12 -8.72
C ALA A 65 7.55 -8.61 -9.80
N SER A 66 7.53 -9.92 -10.05
CA SER A 66 6.35 -10.73 -10.42
C SER A 66 6.83 -12.11 -10.91
N LYS A 67 7.56 -12.83 -10.05
CA LYS A 67 7.94 -14.23 -10.35
C LYS A 67 6.68 -15.09 -10.52
N SER A 68 5.58 -14.70 -9.89
CA SER A 68 4.30 -15.39 -10.01
C SER A 68 3.20 -14.51 -10.61
N THR A 69 2.29 -15.16 -11.31
CA THR A 69 1.00 -14.62 -11.75
C THR A 69 -0.08 -14.74 -10.67
N ASP A 70 0.17 -15.53 -9.63
CA ASP A 70 -0.73 -15.68 -8.49
C ASP A 70 -0.77 -14.40 -7.65
N VAL A 71 -1.99 -13.93 -7.35
CA VAL A 71 -2.23 -12.61 -6.75
C VAL A 71 -1.52 -12.44 -5.39
N ILE A 72 -1.52 -13.46 -4.53
CA ILE A 72 -0.91 -13.41 -3.20
C ILE A 72 0.60 -13.33 -3.30
N THR A 73 1.20 -14.26 -4.05
CA THR A 73 2.65 -14.32 -4.18
C THR A 73 3.21 -13.16 -4.99
N ARG A 74 2.47 -12.66 -6.00
CA ARG A 74 2.80 -11.42 -6.70
C ARG A 74 2.76 -10.21 -5.76
N SER A 75 1.69 -10.04 -5.00
CA SER A 75 1.59 -8.93 -4.04
C SER A 75 2.66 -9.00 -2.95
N GLY A 76 3.05 -10.21 -2.54
CA GLY A 76 4.20 -10.44 -1.66
C GLY A 76 5.55 -10.06 -2.30
N ASP A 77 5.75 -10.35 -3.58
CA ASP A 77 6.93 -9.96 -4.34
C ASP A 77 7.03 -8.43 -4.48
N GLU A 78 5.89 -7.75 -4.72
CA GLU A 78 5.77 -6.29 -4.82
C GLU A 78 6.03 -5.61 -3.46
N ALA A 79 5.44 -6.15 -2.40
CA ALA A 79 5.70 -5.70 -1.03
C ALA A 79 7.18 -5.83 -0.68
N ARG A 80 7.81 -6.95 -1.03
CA ARG A 80 9.23 -7.19 -0.79
C ARG A 80 10.12 -6.21 -1.53
N ALA A 81 9.78 -5.86 -2.77
CA ALA A 81 10.51 -4.85 -3.54
C ALA A 81 10.50 -3.46 -2.88
N VAL A 82 9.44 -3.11 -2.14
CA VAL A 82 9.32 -1.80 -1.48
C VAL A 82 9.82 -1.81 -0.03
N PHE A 83 9.47 -2.84 0.72
CA PHE A 83 9.69 -2.92 2.17
C PHE A 83 10.87 -3.82 2.59
N GLY A 84 11.50 -4.50 1.63
CA GLY A 84 12.50 -5.53 1.90
C GLY A 84 11.88 -6.85 2.41
N PRO A 85 12.69 -7.74 2.99
CA PRO A 85 12.23 -9.05 3.43
C PRO A 85 11.11 -8.97 4.48
N ILE A 86 10.00 -9.64 4.18
CA ILE A 86 8.83 -9.74 5.06
C ILE A 86 9.11 -10.79 6.15
N PRO A 87 8.94 -10.47 7.45
CA PRO A 87 9.11 -11.45 8.53
C PRO A 87 7.96 -12.47 8.55
N ASP A 88 8.21 -13.63 9.16
CA ASP A 88 7.16 -14.60 9.50
C ASP A 88 6.20 -13.96 10.54
N GLY A 89 4.91 -14.24 10.41
CA GLY A 89 3.91 -13.78 11.38
C GLY A 89 3.87 -14.72 12.58
N ASP A 90 4.28 -14.26 13.77
CA ASP A 90 4.40 -15.12 14.95
C ASP A 90 3.61 -14.56 16.16
N CYS A 91 2.33 -14.92 16.22
CA CYS A 91 1.39 -14.54 17.28
C CYS A 91 1.58 -15.25 18.63
N ASP A 92 2.59 -16.12 18.74
CA ASP A 92 3.04 -16.70 20.01
C ASP A 92 4.49 -16.30 20.34
N SER A 93 5.06 -15.33 19.61
CA SER A 93 6.38 -14.76 19.90
C SER A 93 6.43 -14.05 21.27
N PRO A 94 7.55 -14.05 22.01
CA PRO A 94 7.66 -13.36 23.31
C PRO A 94 7.34 -11.85 23.28
N GLN A 95 7.33 -11.24 22.09
CA GLN A 95 7.01 -9.82 21.88
C GLN A 95 5.51 -9.58 21.65
N MET A 96 4.69 -10.64 21.62
CA MET A 96 3.25 -10.54 21.43
C MET A 96 2.61 -9.72 22.57
N LYS A 97 1.52 -9.05 22.23
CA LYS A 97 0.62 -8.44 23.20
C LYS A 97 -0.78 -8.99 23.00
N VAL A 98 -1.44 -9.28 24.11
CA VAL A 98 -2.87 -9.55 24.12
C VAL A 98 -3.59 -8.21 24.13
N ILE A 99 -4.58 -8.04 23.26
CA ILE A 99 -5.44 -6.87 23.23
C ILE A 99 -6.37 -6.95 24.46
N PRO A 100 -6.26 -6.02 25.42
CA PRO A 100 -7.07 -6.06 26.63
C PRO A 100 -8.54 -5.71 26.31
N LEU A 101 -9.46 -6.37 27.01
CA LEU A 101 -10.87 -6.02 27.02
C LEU A 101 -11.18 -5.25 28.32
N GLU A 102 -11.84 -4.10 28.18
CA GLU A 102 -12.25 -3.24 29.30
C GLU A 102 -13.77 -3.29 29.45
N VAL A 103 -14.26 -3.58 30.67
CA VAL A 103 -15.69 -3.59 31.02
C VAL A 103 -15.90 -2.95 32.38
N ASP A 104 -16.68 -1.88 32.40
CA ASP A 104 -16.93 -1.05 33.59
C ASP A 104 -15.64 -0.60 34.28
N GLY A 105 -14.59 -0.29 33.51
CA GLY A 105 -13.26 0.11 34.01
C GLY A 105 -12.42 -1.03 34.59
N ASN A 106 -12.69 -2.28 34.21
CA ASN A 106 -11.95 -3.47 34.65
C ASN A 106 -11.38 -4.25 33.45
N VAL A 107 -10.21 -4.89 33.62
CA VAL A 107 -9.69 -5.85 32.66
C VAL A 107 -10.53 -7.11 32.80
N VAL A 108 -10.97 -7.64 31.67
CA VAL A 108 -11.73 -8.88 31.64
C VAL A 108 -10.97 -9.99 30.93
N ASP A 109 -10.99 -11.19 31.50
CA ASP A 109 -10.45 -12.41 30.90
C ASP A 109 -11.37 -13.60 31.22
N LEU A 110 -11.38 -14.63 30.37
CA LEU A 110 -12.17 -15.83 30.59
C LEU A 110 -11.34 -16.89 31.32
N LYS A 111 -11.74 -17.27 32.53
CA LYS A 111 -11.00 -18.20 33.39
C LYS A 111 -11.90 -19.16 34.16
N PRO A 112 -11.38 -20.32 34.61
CA PRO A 112 -12.07 -21.17 35.56
C PRO A 112 -12.32 -20.41 36.87
N ASN A 113 -13.58 -20.31 37.30
CA ASN A 113 -13.93 -19.64 38.55
C ASN A 113 -13.75 -20.59 39.75
N PRO A 114 -12.70 -20.41 40.58
CA PRO A 114 -12.40 -21.35 41.67
C PRO A 114 -13.43 -21.30 42.82
N THR A 115 -14.29 -20.28 42.86
CA THR A 115 -15.28 -20.12 43.94
C THR A 115 -16.57 -20.90 43.67
N LYS A 116 -16.69 -21.56 42.50
CA LYS A 116 -17.87 -22.34 42.11
C LYS A 116 -17.50 -23.83 41.93
N PRO A 117 -18.37 -24.77 42.34
CA PRO A 117 -18.15 -26.20 42.09
C PRO A 117 -17.89 -26.50 40.62
N GLY A 118 -16.88 -27.34 40.35
CA GLY A 118 -16.49 -27.68 38.98
C GLY A 118 -15.70 -26.60 38.24
N SER A 119 -15.45 -25.44 38.86
CA SER A 119 -14.66 -24.34 38.28
C SER A 119 -15.08 -23.94 36.85
N PRO A 120 -16.36 -23.59 36.63
CA PRO A 120 -16.84 -23.23 35.30
C PRO A 120 -16.06 -22.03 34.74
N LEU A 121 -15.93 -21.97 33.41
CA LEU A 121 -15.37 -20.80 32.74
C LEU A 121 -16.32 -19.61 32.91
N GLU A 122 -15.84 -18.55 33.55
CA GLU A 122 -16.54 -17.29 33.72
C GLU A 122 -15.58 -16.12 33.48
N PHE A 123 -16.14 -14.95 33.20
CA PHE A 123 -15.37 -13.76 32.94
C PHE A 123 -14.95 -13.12 34.26
N GLU A 124 -13.64 -13.11 34.51
CA GLU A 124 -13.01 -12.52 35.68
C GLU A 124 -12.76 -11.04 35.42
N HIS A 125 -13.28 -10.16 36.28
CA HIS A 125 -13.07 -8.72 36.20
C HIS A 125 -12.02 -8.30 37.23
N ARG A 126 -10.95 -7.66 36.77
CA ARG A 126 -9.88 -7.14 37.63
C ARG A 126 -9.77 -5.63 37.54
N ASN A 127 -9.67 -4.99 38.69
CA ASN A 127 -9.41 -3.55 38.76
C ASN A 127 -7.97 -3.21 38.35
N VAL A 128 -7.63 -1.91 38.38
CA VAL A 128 -6.28 -1.40 38.06
C VAL A 128 -5.16 -2.01 38.91
N SER A 129 -5.47 -2.42 40.14
CA SER A 129 -4.54 -3.04 41.10
C SER A 129 -4.35 -4.54 40.85
N GLY A 130 -5.10 -5.11 39.90
CA GLY A 130 -5.11 -6.54 39.60
C GLY A 130 -5.97 -7.38 40.54
N GLU A 131 -6.77 -6.77 41.41
CA GLU A 131 -7.66 -7.47 42.33
C GLU A 131 -8.93 -7.91 41.61
N VAL A 132 -9.39 -9.13 41.90
CA VAL A 132 -10.65 -9.64 41.34
C VAL A 132 -11.81 -8.94 42.04
N VAL A 133 -12.61 -8.19 41.28
CA VAL A 133 -13.74 -7.41 41.82
C VAL A 133 -15.09 -8.06 41.55
N LYS A 134 -15.24 -8.80 40.44
CA LYS A 134 -16.46 -9.57 40.12
C LYS A 134 -16.19 -10.67 39.11
N TRP A 135 -17.15 -11.60 39.02
CA TRP A 135 -17.22 -12.62 37.98
C TRP A 135 -18.56 -12.51 37.25
N THR A 136 -18.58 -12.64 35.93
CA THR A 136 -19.81 -12.65 35.14
C THR A 136 -19.89 -13.88 34.24
N ALA A 137 -21.09 -14.39 34.01
CA ALA A 137 -21.33 -15.52 33.10
C ALA A 137 -21.46 -15.07 31.63
N THR A 138 -21.70 -13.78 31.38
CA THR A 138 -21.85 -13.19 30.04
C THR A 138 -21.11 -11.86 29.96
N LEU A 139 -20.82 -11.42 28.73
CA LEU A 139 -20.24 -10.12 28.39
C LEU A 139 -20.91 -9.52 27.14
N PRO A 140 -22.17 -9.07 27.25
CA PRO A 140 -22.86 -8.46 26.12
C PRO A 140 -22.38 -7.03 25.82
N LYS A 141 -21.64 -6.39 26.74
CA LYS A 141 -21.20 -5.00 26.64
C LYS A 141 -19.74 -4.85 27.06
N CYS A 142 -19.08 -3.87 26.48
CA CYS A 142 -17.71 -3.47 26.82
C CYS A 142 -17.52 -1.97 26.66
N ASP A 143 -16.46 -1.43 27.26
CA ASP A 143 -16.26 0.02 27.31
C ASP A 143 -15.81 0.58 25.95
N LYS A 144 -15.09 -0.24 25.20
CA LYS A 144 -14.55 0.05 23.86
C LYS A 144 -14.89 -1.13 22.93
N PRO A 145 -16.08 -1.13 22.31
CA PRO A 145 -16.36 -2.12 21.28
C PRO A 145 -15.32 -2.01 20.16
N SER A 146 -14.83 -3.15 19.65
CA SER A 146 -13.79 -3.17 18.62
C SER A 146 -14.29 -2.45 17.36
N LEU A 147 -13.75 -1.26 17.04
CA LEU A 147 -14.14 -0.55 15.81
C LEU A 147 -13.54 -1.17 14.54
N THR A 148 -12.90 -2.34 14.63
CA THR A 148 -12.74 -3.24 13.48
C THR A 148 -14.06 -3.91 13.08
N GLY A 149 -15.20 -3.25 13.34
CA GLY A 149 -16.59 -3.69 13.15
C GLY A 149 -16.70 -4.57 11.92
N SER A 150 -16.72 -5.88 12.18
CA SER A 150 -16.83 -7.00 11.24
C SER A 150 -16.29 -8.31 11.85
N THR A 151 -15.61 -8.27 13.00
CA THR A 151 -15.07 -9.47 13.66
C THR A 151 -15.76 -9.78 15.00
N THR A 152 -15.59 -8.96 16.04
CA THR A 152 -16.18 -9.25 17.37
C THR A 152 -16.33 -7.97 18.17
N TYR A 153 -17.51 -7.71 18.73
CA TYR A 153 -17.79 -6.47 19.47
C TYR A 153 -16.91 -6.34 20.72
N CYS A 154 -16.98 -7.32 21.62
CA CYS A 154 -16.23 -7.34 22.86
C CYS A 154 -15.15 -8.43 22.85
N GLY A 155 -14.46 -8.58 21.72
CA GLY A 155 -13.47 -9.63 21.52
C GLY A 155 -12.36 -9.59 22.57
N LEU A 156 -12.05 -10.75 23.17
CA LEU A 156 -10.96 -10.93 24.12
C LEU A 156 -9.89 -11.87 23.57
N ASN A 157 -8.71 -11.84 24.18
CA ASN A 157 -7.60 -12.74 23.92
C ASN A 157 -7.12 -12.79 22.46
N SER A 158 -7.46 -11.76 21.66
CA SER A 158 -6.83 -11.48 20.39
C SER A 158 -5.40 -10.99 20.60
N ARG A 159 -4.51 -11.30 19.68
CA ARG A 159 -3.08 -11.04 19.80
C ARG A 159 -2.59 -10.11 18.70
N VAL A 160 -1.61 -9.29 19.05
CA VAL A 160 -0.85 -8.48 18.11
C VAL A 160 0.64 -8.69 18.33
N VAL A 161 1.38 -8.71 17.24
CA VAL A 161 2.84 -8.76 17.24
C VAL A 161 3.35 -7.63 16.40
N ARG A 162 4.50 -7.08 16.79
CA ARG A 162 5.15 -5.98 16.12
C ARG A 162 6.60 -6.31 15.87
N VAL A 163 7.01 -6.28 14.61
CA VAL A 163 8.40 -6.50 14.19
C VAL A 163 8.92 -5.23 13.52
N VAL A 164 10.00 -4.66 14.05
CA VAL A 164 10.60 -3.42 13.54
C VAL A 164 11.93 -3.75 12.84
N ARG A 165 12.10 -3.26 11.61
CA ARG A 165 13.32 -3.39 10.80
C ARG A 165 13.65 -2.02 10.19
N GLY A 166 14.53 -1.26 10.86
CA GLY A 166 14.83 0.11 10.45
C GLY A 166 13.57 0.98 10.44
N ASN A 167 13.26 1.57 9.28
CA ASN A 167 12.06 2.39 9.08
C ASN A 167 10.79 1.59 8.76
N VAL A 168 10.91 0.28 8.51
CA VAL A 168 9.79 -0.59 8.19
C VAL A 168 9.32 -1.29 9.45
N GLU A 169 8.01 -1.39 9.61
CA GLU A 169 7.40 -2.21 10.65
C GLU A 169 6.36 -3.14 10.06
N TRP A 170 6.26 -4.31 10.68
CA TRP A 170 5.25 -5.30 10.41
C TRP A 170 4.42 -5.56 11.65
N LEU A 171 3.12 -5.60 11.44
CA LEU A 171 2.13 -5.92 12.46
C LEU A 171 1.35 -7.14 12.04
N PHE A 172 1.26 -8.11 12.94
CA PHE A 172 0.49 -9.32 12.75
C PHE A 172 -0.66 -9.34 13.76
N LEU A 173 -1.87 -9.47 13.26
CA LEU A 173 -3.12 -9.40 14.02
C LEU A 173 -3.79 -10.76 13.98
N CYS A 174 -3.82 -11.46 15.12
CA CYS A 174 -4.49 -12.74 15.26
C CYS A 174 -5.73 -12.57 16.13
N ARG A 175 -6.88 -12.48 15.48
CA ARG A 175 -8.13 -12.06 16.11
C ARG A 175 -9.08 -13.25 16.27
N LYS A 176 -9.52 -13.47 17.51
CA LYS A 176 -10.60 -14.41 17.83
C LYS A 176 -11.93 -13.78 17.40
N SER A 177 -12.77 -14.58 16.74
CA SER A 177 -14.02 -14.16 16.14
C SER A 177 -14.93 -15.35 15.88
N ASN A 178 -16.23 -15.14 15.88
CA ASN A 178 -17.22 -16.16 15.48
C ASN A 178 -18.31 -15.52 14.61
N ILE A 179 -19.29 -16.33 14.19
CA ILE A 179 -20.35 -15.88 13.28
C ILE A 179 -21.33 -14.90 13.92
N SER A 180 -21.58 -15.00 15.24
CA SER A 180 -22.43 -14.05 15.97
C SER A 180 -21.70 -12.75 16.32
N GLN A 181 -20.37 -12.73 16.20
CA GLN A 181 -19.50 -11.64 16.66
C GLN A 181 -19.61 -11.36 18.18
N GLU A 182 -20.17 -12.31 18.92
CA GLU A 182 -20.37 -12.25 20.37
C GLU A 182 -19.41 -13.18 21.09
N VAL A 183 -18.99 -12.77 22.28
CA VAL A 183 -18.13 -13.59 23.15
C VAL A 183 -18.95 -14.51 24.04
N SER A 184 -18.43 -15.70 24.27
CA SER A 184 -19.08 -16.77 25.05
C SER A 184 -18.11 -17.41 26.03
N THR A 185 -18.62 -18.24 26.93
CA THR A 185 -17.83 -18.92 27.97
C THR A 185 -17.20 -20.22 27.50
N ASP A 186 -17.14 -20.47 26.19
CA ASP A 186 -16.52 -21.67 25.66
C ASP A 186 -14.98 -21.54 25.59
N PRO A 187 -14.23 -22.66 25.57
CA PRO A 187 -12.77 -22.63 25.65
C PRO A 187 -12.08 -21.83 24.55
N TYR A 188 -12.71 -21.63 23.38
CA TYR A 188 -12.14 -20.86 22.27
C TYR A 188 -11.70 -19.47 22.72
N TRP A 189 -12.45 -18.82 23.62
CA TRP A 189 -12.16 -17.45 24.07
C TRP A 189 -11.08 -17.36 25.14
N THR A 190 -10.58 -18.48 25.65
CA THR A 190 -9.50 -18.49 26.66
C THR A 190 -8.16 -18.07 26.05
N ARG A 191 -7.27 -17.52 26.88
CA ARG A 191 -5.92 -17.11 26.46
C ARG A 191 -5.04 -18.28 25.99
N SER A 192 -5.28 -19.47 26.56
CA SER A 192 -4.54 -20.70 26.30
C SER A 192 -4.96 -21.41 25.02
N ASP A 193 -6.19 -21.20 24.54
CA ASP A 193 -6.64 -21.80 23.29
C ASP A 193 -5.96 -21.07 22.12
N PRO A 194 -5.19 -21.76 21.27
CA PRO A 194 -4.38 -21.11 20.24
C PRO A 194 -5.16 -20.76 18.97
N ARG A 195 -6.43 -21.16 18.90
CA ARG A 195 -7.25 -21.04 17.69
C ARG A 195 -7.80 -19.63 17.55
N PHE A 196 -7.92 -19.17 16.31
CA PHE A 196 -8.50 -17.86 15.99
C PHE A 196 -9.03 -17.85 14.56
N SER A 197 -9.83 -16.85 14.20
CA SER A 197 -10.58 -16.91 12.92
C SER A 197 -10.20 -15.82 11.93
N VAL A 198 -9.50 -14.77 12.36
CA VAL A 198 -9.11 -13.69 11.46
C VAL A 198 -7.64 -13.32 11.63
N PHE A 199 -6.86 -13.61 10.59
CA PHE A 199 -5.46 -13.21 10.48
C PHE A 199 -5.31 -11.95 9.61
N GLY A 200 -4.45 -11.03 10.01
CA GLY A 200 -4.07 -9.87 9.20
C GLY A 200 -2.60 -9.53 9.35
N SER A 201 -1.97 -9.12 8.26
CA SER A 201 -0.57 -8.69 8.18
C SER A 201 -0.50 -7.31 7.57
N ILE A 202 0.13 -6.36 8.27
CA ILE A 202 0.26 -4.98 7.84
C ILE A 202 1.74 -4.61 7.88
N GLY A 203 2.29 -4.20 6.73
CA GLY A 203 3.66 -3.69 6.62
C GLY A 203 3.62 -2.21 6.29
N PHE A 204 4.36 -1.36 6.99
CA PHE A 204 4.40 0.07 6.68
C PHE A 204 5.78 0.68 6.89
N ASN A 205 6.03 1.81 6.23
CA ASN A 205 7.26 2.59 6.37
C ASN A 205 6.97 3.91 7.10
N ARG A 206 7.67 4.15 8.22
CA ARG A 206 7.45 5.35 9.06
C ARG A 206 7.88 6.65 8.39
N LYS A 207 8.82 6.58 7.45
CA LYS A 207 9.41 7.74 6.78
C LYS A 207 8.64 8.11 5.52
N SER A 208 8.29 7.13 4.69
CA SER A 208 7.61 7.37 3.41
C SER A 208 6.08 7.31 3.49
N GLY A 209 5.50 6.77 4.56
CA GLY A 209 4.03 6.59 4.69
C GLY A 209 3.46 5.47 3.81
N GLU A 210 4.33 4.68 3.17
CA GLU A 210 3.96 3.54 2.35
C GLU A 210 3.44 2.39 3.22
N ILE A 211 2.46 1.66 2.70
CA ILE A 211 1.81 0.56 3.40
C ILE A 211 1.36 -0.58 2.50
N VAL A 212 1.32 -1.79 3.05
CA VAL A 212 0.78 -3.00 2.42
C VAL A 212 -0.02 -3.83 3.42
N PHE A 213 -0.96 -4.60 2.89
CA PHE A 213 -1.94 -5.38 3.65
C PHE A 213 -2.13 -6.76 3.06
N PHE A 214 -2.27 -7.74 3.94
CA PHE A 214 -2.67 -9.08 3.58
C PHE A 214 -3.62 -9.63 4.63
N ASP A 215 -4.68 -10.28 4.15
CA ASP A 215 -5.65 -10.95 5.01
C ASP A 215 -5.45 -12.45 4.92
N GLY A 216 -5.63 -13.13 6.04
CA GLY A 216 -5.82 -14.57 6.02
C GLY A 216 -7.14 -14.93 5.36
N ARG A 217 -7.22 -16.11 4.75
CA ARG A 217 -8.47 -16.65 4.23
C ARG A 217 -9.53 -16.77 5.32
N LYS A 218 -10.77 -16.39 5.00
CA LYS A 218 -11.91 -16.46 5.91
C LYS A 218 -12.72 -17.76 5.79
N ASP A 219 -12.48 -18.54 4.73
CA ASP A 219 -13.06 -19.88 4.54
C ASP A 219 -12.31 -20.97 5.32
N TRP A 220 -11.17 -20.60 5.93
CA TRP A 220 -10.45 -21.46 6.85
C TRP A 220 -11.18 -21.44 8.20
N SER A 221 -11.59 -22.61 8.70
CA SER A 221 -12.44 -22.69 9.89
C SER A 221 -11.80 -22.03 11.11
N GLU A 222 -10.52 -22.32 11.41
CA GLU A 222 -9.74 -21.68 12.48
C GLU A 222 -8.22 -21.75 12.18
N PHE A 223 -7.51 -20.61 12.22
CA PHE A 223 -6.05 -20.52 12.27
C PHE A 223 -5.53 -20.93 13.65
N ASP A 224 -4.23 -21.21 13.75
CA ASP A 224 -3.55 -21.62 14.99
C ASP A 224 -2.21 -20.90 15.12
N TRP A 225 -2.05 -20.06 16.16
CA TRP A 225 -0.82 -19.29 16.35
C TRP A 225 0.30 -20.05 17.08
N SER A 226 0.13 -21.32 17.41
CA SER A 226 1.21 -22.16 17.98
C SER A 226 2.39 -22.34 17.04
N LYS A 227 2.23 -21.95 15.76
CA LYS A 227 3.29 -21.94 14.75
C LYS A 227 3.30 -20.60 14.01
N PRO A 228 4.49 -20.13 13.59
CA PRO A 228 4.59 -18.96 12.73
C PRO A 228 3.92 -19.17 11.36
N PHE A 229 3.37 -18.10 10.81
CA PHE A 229 2.79 -18.03 9.48
C PHE A 229 3.85 -17.55 8.48
N VAL A 230 3.95 -18.25 7.34
CA VAL A 230 4.85 -17.81 6.26
C VAL A 230 4.40 -16.46 5.69
N PRO A 231 5.32 -15.58 5.29
CA PRO A 231 4.97 -14.31 4.69
C PRO A 231 4.33 -14.48 3.31
N PRO A 232 3.56 -13.49 2.85
CA PRO A 232 3.09 -13.43 1.47
C PRO A 232 4.27 -13.51 0.50
N GLY A 233 4.21 -14.38 -0.51
CA GLY A 233 5.33 -14.60 -1.43
C GLY A 233 6.46 -15.49 -0.88
N GLY A 234 6.30 -16.12 0.29
CA GLY A 234 7.34 -16.95 0.90
C GLY A 234 8.51 -16.12 1.45
N ARG A 235 9.49 -16.77 2.08
CA ARG A 235 10.60 -16.07 2.76
C ARG A 235 11.55 -15.36 1.81
N ASN A 236 11.65 -15.84 0.57
CA ASN A 236 12.35 -15.23 -0.54
C ASN A 236 11.77 -15.77 -1.87
N TYR A 237 12.23 -15.24 -3.00
CA TYR A 237 11.75 -15.67 -4.32
C TYR A 237 11.98 -17.16 -4.64
N SER A 238 12.98 -17.81 -4.04
CA SER A 238 13.32 -19.22 -4.24
C SER A 238 12.63 -20.17 -3.26
N ASP A 239 11.89 -19.65 -2.28
CA ASP A 239 11.16 -20.44 -1.28
C ASP A 239 9.88 -21.05 -1.88
N GLU A 240 10.01 -22.07 -2.71
CA GLU A 240 8.88 -22.70 -3.39
C GLU A 240 7.84 -23.26 -2.41
N VAL A 241 8.30 -23.88 -1.32
CA VAL A 241 7.43 -24.45 -0.28
C VAL A 241 6.67 -23.35 0.46
N GLY A 242 7.37 -22.30 0.92
CA GLY A 242 6.73 -21.17 1.60
C GLY A 242 5.80 -20.38 0.69
N ARG A 243 6.14 -20.24 -0.60
CA ARG A 243 5.25 -19.64 -1.61
C ARG A 243 3.98 -20.45 -1.80
N ALA A 244 4.07 -21.76 -1.89
CA ALA A 244 2.91 -22.63 -1.98
C ALA A 244 2.04 -22.59 -0.70
N ALA A 245 2.67 -22.48 0.47
CA ALA A 245 1.97 -22.32 1.74
C ALA A 245 1.27 -20.96 1.84
N ALA A 246 1.91 -19.87 1.42
CA ALA A 246 1.33 -18.52 1.44
C ALA A 246 0.02 -18.46 0.64
N LYS A 247 -0.04 -19.10 -0.54
CA LYS A 247 -1.27 -19.19 -1.36
C LYS A 247 -2.46 -19.82 -0.64
N LYS A 248 -2.22 -20.66 0.38
CA LYS A 248 -3.26 -21.33 1.18
C LYS A 248 -3.62 -20.55 2.44
N ILE A 249 -2.75 -19.65 2.91
CA ILE A 249 -2.95 -18.89 4.15
C ILE A 249 -3.70 -17.59 3.86
N TYR A 250 -3.33 -16.88 2.79
CA TYR A 250 -3.85 -15.54 2.50
C TYR A 250 -5.01 -15.54 1.51
N ASP A 251 -5.91 -14.57 1.66
CA ASP A 251 -7.10 -14.37 0.84
C ASP A 251 -6.78 -13.57 -0.43
N PRO A 252 -6.89 -14.17 -1.64
CA PRO A 252 -6.59 -13.47 -2.89
C PRO A 252 -7.62 -12.40 -3.26
N THR A 253 -8.77 -12.36 -2.58
CA THR A 253 -9.84 -11.40 -2.84
C THR A 253 -9.66 -10.10 -2.06
N PHE A 254 -8.73 -10.07 -1.09
CA PHE A 254 -8.45 -8.90 -0.24
C PHE A 254 -9.70 -8.31 0.41
N GLN A 255 -10.68 -9.11 0.84
CA GLN A 255 -11.98 -8.59 1.31
C GLN A 255 -11.94 -7.53 2.42
N ILE A 256 -10.83 -7.32 3.12
CA ILE A 256 -10.72 -6.23 4.10
C ILE A 256 -10.34 -4.92 3.39
N SER A 257 -11.26 -3.96 3.46
CA SER A 257 -11.02 -2.59 3.01
C SER A 257 -9.99 -1.89 3.91
N CYS A 258 -9.06 -1.12 3.32
CA CYS A 258 -7.91 -0.48 4.01
C CYS A 258 -8.37 0.38 5.17
N HIS A 259 -9.53 1.01 5.03
CA HIS A 259 -10.16 1.79 6.08
C HIS A 259 -10.47 0.98 7.32
N ALA A 260 -10.88 -0.29 7.18
CA ALA A 260 -11.12 -1.19 8.30
C ALA A 260 -9.84 -1.56 9.08
N CYS A 261 -8.66 -1.10 8.63
CA CYS A 261 -7.38 -1.32 9.30
C CYS A 261 -6.67 -0.03 9.74
N HIS A 262 -7.10 1.16 9.30
CA HIS A 262 -6.46 2.43 9.69
C HIS A 262 -7.30 3.22 10.71
N ASP A 263 -6.64 3.72 11.76
CA ASP A 263 -7.20 4.74 12.66
C ASP A 263 -7.09 6.13 12.02
N ASN A 264 -7.90 7.08 12.47
CA ASN A 264 -7.94 8.46 11.99
C ASN A 264 -7.12 9.42 12.89
N LYS A 265 -6.31 8.86 13.80
CA LYS A 265 -5.51 9.62 14.77
C LYS A 265 -4.12 9.91 14.20
N SER A 266 -3.93 11.17 13.79
CA SER A 266 -2.73 11.66 13.10
C SER A 266 -2.54 11.07 11.71
N PRO A 267 -2.08 11.86 10.74
CA PRO A 267 -2.14 11.42 9.37
C PRO A 267 -0.91 10.56 9.03
N TYR A 268 -1.17 9.51 8.26
CA TYR A 268 -0.26 8.89 7.28
C TYR A 268 0.65 7.73 7.67
N VAL A 269 0.43 7.08 8.79
CA VAL A 269 0.84 5.68 8.91
C VAL A 269 -0.22 4.92 9.66
N ILE A 270 -0.53 3.70 9.23
CA ILE A 270 -1.41 2.83 10.01
C ILE A 270 -0.78 2.56 11.35
N ASP A 271 -1.32 3.22 12.35
CA ASP A 271 -1.57 2.56 13.60
C ASP A 271 -2.81 1.69 13.36
N PRO A 272 -2.72 0.34 13.42
CA PRO A 272 -3.91 -0.49 13.41
C PRO A 272 -4.84 0.02 14.51
N HIS A 273 -6.15 -0.25 14.35
CA HIS A 273 -7.27 0.08 15.26
C HIS A 273 -7.01 -0.01 16.78
N ILE A 274 -5.95 -0.71 17.16
CA ILE A 274 -5.32 -0.77 18.47
C ILE A 274 -5.14 0.59 19.16
N ALA A 275 -4.92 1.71 18.47
CA ALA A 275 -4.81 3.02 19.15
C ALA A 275 -6.13 3.47 19.81
N GLN A 276 -7.25 2.79 19.54
CA GLN A 276 -8.49 2.91 20.34
C GLN A 276 -8.36 2.34 21.73
N SER A 277 -7.50 1.34 21.94
CA SER A 277 -7.17 0.86 23.29
C SER A 277 -6.65 1.98 24.17
N ARG A 278 -6.11 3.07 23.60
CA ARG A 278 -5.59 4.24 24.33
C ARG A 278 -6.64 5.34 24.61
N VAL A 279 -7.88 5.21 24.11
CA VAL A 279 -8.94 6.20 24.34
C VAL A 279 -9.30 6.22 25.83
N GLY A 280 -9.44 7.41 26.41
CA GLY A 280 -9.87 7.58 27.81
C GLY A 280 -8.77 7.62 28.88
N PHE A 281 -7.48 7.61 28.52
CA PHE A 281 -6.36 7.61 29.50
C PHE A 281 -5.46 8.84 29.41
N ARG A 282 -4.96 9.33 30.57
CA ARG A 282 -4.32 10.65 30.81
C ARG A 282 -2.88 10.85 30.29
N SER A 283 -2.07 9.80 30.25
CA SER A 283 -0.71 9.88 29.74
C SER A 283 -0.11 8.48 29.64
N ALA A 284 1.10 8.37 29.08
CA ALA A 284 1.87 7.12 29.12
C ALA A 284 2.18 6.62 30.55
N GLY A 285 1.98 7.47 31.58
CA GLY A 285 2.11 7.13 33.00
C GLY A 285 0.78 6.99 33.76
N ASP A 286 -0.38 7.05 33.10
CA ASP A 286 -1.67 6.70 33.74
C ASP A 286 -1.68 5.18 34.00
N SER A 287 -1.77 4.76 35.25
CA SER A 287 -1.81 3.33 35.61
C SER A 287 -2.95 2.59 34.91
N ARG A 288 -4.05 3.28 34.58
CA ARG A 288 -5.14 2.74 33.75
C ARG A 288 -4.71 2.50 32.31
N SER A 289 -3.88 3.36 31.73
CA SER A 289 -3.32 3.12 30.39
C SER A 289 -2.41 1.90 30.39
N THR A 290 -1.56 1.74 31.42
CA THR A 290 -0.67 0.56 31.51
C THR A 290 -1.46 -0.74 31.63
N THR A 291 -2.60 -0.71 32.33
CA THR A 291 -3.42 -1.90 32.61
C THR A 291 -4.46 -2.21 31.51
N PHE A 292 -5.11 -1.21 30.93
CA PHE A 292 -6.26 -1.36 30.02
C PHE A 292 -5.97 -0.98 28.55
N SER A 293 -4.72 -0.66 28.21
CA SER A 293 -4.31 -0.35 26.83
C SER A 293 -3.05 -1.11 26.43
N LEU A 294 -2.64 -1.01 25.16
CA LEU A 294 -1.34 -1.52 24.73
C LEU A 294 -0.14 -0.62 25.10
N GLY A 295 -0.32 0.38 25.96
CA GLY A 295 0.76 1.28 26.39
C GLY A 295 1.44 1.93 25.18
N ASP A 296 2.78 1.92 25.12
CA ASP A 296 3.60 2.42 24.01
C ASP A 296 3.93 1.37 22.93
N PHE A 297 3.21 0.24 22.90
CA PHE A 297 3.46 -0.84 21.94
C PHE A 297 3.53 -0.36 20.48
N LEU A 298 2.67 0.60 20.11
CA LEU A 298 2.71 1.36 18.87
C LEU A 298 3.13 2.82 19.15
N PRO A 299 4.41 3.18 19.10
CA PRO A 299 4.86 4.49 19.57
C PRO A 299 4.14 5.63 18.82
N ARG A 300 3.84 6.72 19.54
CA ARG A 300 3.24 7.91 18.93
C ARG A 300 4.14 8.45 17.81
N ARG A 301 3.51 8.98 16.77
CA ARG A 301 4.22 9.57 15.62
C ARG A 301 3.89 11.05 15.50
N PRO A 302 4.86 11.87 15.04
CA PRO A 302 4.55 13.24 14.66
C PRO A 302 3.55 13.22 13.50
N ARG A 303 2.65 14.22 13.47
CA ARG A 303 1.86 14.44 12.26
C ARG A 303 2.79 14.87 11.14
N LEU A 304 2.68 14.21 10.01
CA LEU A 304 3.44 14.56 8.82
C LEU A 304 2.47 14.99 7.72
N PRO A 305 1.90 16.20 7.74
CA PRO A 305 0.99 16.70 6.69
C PRO A 305 1.46 16.47 5.25
N GLY A 306 2.78 16.33 5.03
CA GLY A 306 3.40 16.04 3.73
C GLY A 306 3.95 14.62 3.52
N ALA A 307 3.89 13.70 4.49
CA ALA A 307 4.25 12.30 4.26
C ALA A 307 2.97 11.52 3.98
N PRO A 308 2.70 11.02 2.78
CA PRO A 308 1.35 10.60 2.43
C PRO A 308 1.04 9.10 2.65
N PHE A 309 -0.26 8.73 2.63
CA PHE A 309 -0.69 7.33 2.69
C PHE A 309 -0.61 6.69 1.31
N ARG A 310 0.34 5.79 1.08
CA ARG A 310 0.51 5.11 -0.22
C ARG A 310 0.34 3.61 -0.08
N VAL A 311 -0.66 3.04 -0.75
CA VAL A 311 -0.88 1.58 -0.74
C VAL A 311 -0.05 0.90 -1.81
N VAL A 312 0.74 -0.08 -1.40
CA VAL A 312 1.56 -0.96 -2.25
C VAL A 312 0.83 -2.28 -2.43
N GLY A 313 0.74 -2.77 -3.66
CA GLY A 313 0.11 -4.03 -4.03
C GLY A 313 -0.86 -3.84 -5.20
N SER A 314 -0.49 -4.33 -6.38
CA SER A 314 -1.29 -4.21 -7.60
C SER A 314 -2.63 -4.94 -7.50
N GLY A 315 -2.65 -6.09 -6.80
CA GLY A 315 -3.86 -6.85 -6.55
C GLY A 315 -4.85 -6.06 -5.69
N TYR A 316 -4.38 -5.58 -4.53
CA TYR A 316 -5.18 -4.81 -3.59
C TYR A 316 -5.71 -3.50 -4.21
N THR A 317 -4.82 -2.70 -4.79
CA THR A 317 -5.16 -1.39 -5.36
C THR A 317 -6.01 -1.50 -6.62
N GLY A 318 -5.98 -2.65 -7.30
CA GLY A 318 -6.89 -3.00 -8.37
C GLY A 318 -8.31 -3.29 -7.87
N THR A 319 -8.44 -4.09 -6.80
CA THR A 319 -9.73 -4.42 -6.17
C THR A 319 -10.43 -3.18 -5.64
N TYR A 320 -9.72 -2.32 -4.89
CA TYR A 320 -10.28 -1.14 -4.21
C TYR A 320 -10.09 0.16 -4.98
N ARG A 321 -10.10 0.08 -6.32
CA ARG A 321 -9.66 1.22 -7.13
C ARG A 321 -10.46 2.49 -6.87
N ASN A 322 -11.78 2.34 -6.81
CA ASN A 322 -12.71 3.45 -6.67
C ASN A 322 -12.67 4.03 -5.26
N GLU A 323 -12.64 3.17 -4.24
CA GLU A 323 -12.58 3.53 -2.84
C GLU A 323 -11.31 4.34 -2.54
N LEU A 324 -10.16 3.88 -3.06
CA LEU A 324 -8.87 4.58 -2.90
C LEU A 324 -8.88 5.93 -3.63
N SER A 325 -9.40 6.00 -4.86
CA SER A 325 -9.40 7.26 -5.62
C SER A 325 -10.36 8.33 -5.08
N GLN A 326 -11.43 7.92 -4.40
CA GLN A 326 -12.45 8.83 -3.84
C GLN A 326 -12.17 9.24 -2.40
N ALA A 327 -11.31 8.52 -1.69
CA ALA A 327 -10.99 8.84 -0.31
C ALA A 327 -10.25 10.16 -0.17
N ARG A 328 -10.68 10.96 0.81
CA ARG A 328 -10.14 12.28 1.07
C ARG A 328 -9.82 12.44 2.55
N THR A 329 -8.79 13.20 2.86
CA THR A 329 -8.71 13.87 4.15
C THR A 329 -9.65 15.06 4.18
N VAL A 330 -10.09 15.42 5.37
CA VAL A 330 -11.08 16.47 5.62
C VAL A 330 -10.52 17.44 6.66
N GLU A 331 -10.65 18.73 6.40
CA GLU A 331 -10.49 19.78 7.39
C GLU A 331 -11.84 20.01 8.10
N ASP A 332 -11.87 19.94 9.43
CA ASP A 332 -13.06 20.31 10.21
C ASP A 332 -13.30 21.80 10.04
N PRO A 333 -14.44 22.25 9.47
CA PRO A 333 -14.73 23.65 9.26
C PRO A 333 -14.74 24.50 10.55
N THR A 334 -14.90 23.85 11.70
CA THR A 334 -14.93 24.48 13.02
C THR A 334 -13.58 24.47 13.72
N GLY A 335 -12.60 23.72 13.18
CA GLY A 335 -11.25 23.57 13.72
C GLY A 335 -11.13 22.71 14.98
N ASN A 336 -12.24 22.19 15.51
CA ASN A 336 -12.29 21.48 16.78
C ASN A 336 -11.62 20.10 16.71
N CYS A 337 -11.76 19.39 15.59
CA CYS A 337 -11.29 18.02 15.45
C CYS A 337 -9.91 17.90 14.77
N THR A 338 -9.61 18.75 13.79
CA THR A 338 -8.41 18.57 12.93
C THR A 338 -7.11 19.08 13.53
N SER A 339 -7.18 19.84 14.62
CA SER A 339 -6.02 20.20 15.43
C SER A 339 -5.45 19.01 16.23
N CYS A 340 -6.21 17.91 16.36
CA CYS A 340 -5.80 16.66 17.03
C CYS A 340 -5.80 15.43 16.11
N HIS A 341 -6.71 15.38 15.13
CA HIS A 341 -6.99 14.18 14.33
C HIS A 341 -6.93 14.44 12.83
N THR A 342 -6.80 13.36 12.09
CA THR A 342 -6.92 13.38 10.63
C THR A 342 -8.26 12.81 10.28
N LEU A 343 -9.17 13.69 9.89
CA LEU A 343 -10.49 13.26 9.46
C LEU A 343 -10.41 12.76 8.03
N THR A 344 -11.20 11.74 7.73
CA THR A 344 -11.24 11.14 6.40
C THR A 344 -12.68 10.90 5.97
N THR A 345 -12.91 10.86 4.66
CA THR A 345 -14.20 10.49 4.09
C THR A 345 -14.45 8.99 4.06
N GLN A 346 -13.57 8.18 4.64
CA GLN A 346 -13.72 6.73 4.72
C GLN A 346 -14.63 6.35 5.90
N VAL A 347 -15.19 5.13 5.87
CA VAL A 347 -16.10 4.61 6.90
C VAL A 347 -15.51 4.75 8.31
N THR A 348 -14.22 4.49 8.51
CA THR A 348 -13.61 4.66 9.83
C THR A 348 -13.50 6.10 10.27
N GLY A 349 -13.27 7.05 9.35
CA GLY A 349 -13.33 8.48 9.66
C GLY A 349 -14.74 8.92 10.05
N ARG A 350 -15.74 8.51 9.27
CA ARG A 350 -17.17 8.80 9.52
C ARG A 350 -17.64 8.22 10.87
N ARG A 351 -17.36 6.94 11.10
CA ARG A 351 -17.76 6.20 12.31
C ARG A 351 -17.06 6.71 13.55
N PHE A 352 -15.74 6.87 13.50
CA PHE A 352 -15.00 7.37 14.65
C PHE A 352 -15.44 8.78 14.99
N ALA A 353 -15.66 9.66 13.99
CA ALA A 353 -16.14 11.01 14.26
C ALA A 353 -17.52 11.01 14.94
N ALA A 354 -18.46 10.18 14.46
CA ALA A 354 -19.80 10.05 15.05
C ALA A 354 -19.74 9.50 16.49
N ASP A 355 -19.08 8.35 16.68
CA ASP A 355 -18.92 7.71 18.00
C ASP A 355 -18.24 8.63 18.97
N ALA A 356 -17.11 9.19 18.52
CA ALA A 356 -16.37 10.07 19.36
C ALA A 356 -17.12 11.38 19.55
N ALA A 357 -17.99 11.89 18.66
CA ALA A 357 -18.80 13.10 18.90
C ALA A 357 -20.09 12.82 19.71
N GLY A 358 -20.44 11.55 19.88
CA GLY A 358 -21.69 11.12 20.50
C GLY A 358 -22.92 11.56 19.72
N HIS A 359 -22.77 11.73 18.41
CA HIS A 359 -23.86 12.11 17.50
C HIS A 359 -24.00 11.05 16.42
N GLU A 360 -25.24 10.76 16.04
CA GLU A 360 -25.49 9.83 14.94
C GLU A 360 -24.96 10.38 13.61
N PRO A 361 -24.45 9.50 12.72
CA PRO A 361 -24.10 9.89 11.36
C PRO A 361 -25.26 10.61 10.68
N THR A 362 -24.99 11.74 10.03
CA THR A 362 -26.01 12.52 9.30
C THR A 362 -25.47 13.20 8.04
N VAL A 363 -26.34 13.49 7.07
CA VAL A 363 -26.03 14.29 5.89
C VAL A 363 -27.22 15.21 5.62
N THR A 364 -26.98 16.51 5.47
CA THR A 364 -28.05 17.53 5.37
C THR A 364 -28.86 17.37 4.08
N LEU A 365 -28.20 17.09 2.96
CA LEU A 365 -28.81 16.93 1.63
C LEU A 365 -28.17 15.73 0.92
N PRO A 366 -28.51 14.49 1.32
CA PRO A 366 -27.87 13.31 0.77
C PRO A 366 -28.31 13.07 -0.68
N THR A 367 -27.37 12.67 -1.51
CA THR A 367 -27.70 11.95 -2.76
C THR A 367 -28.34 10.60 -2.42
N TRP A 368 -29.01 9.96 -3.38
CA TRP A 368 -29.66 8.66 -3.13
C TRP A 368 -28.67 7.58 -2.67
N VAL A 369 -27.44 7.59 -3.22
CA VAL A 369 -26.36 6.68 -2.81
C VAL A 369 -25.92 6.97 -1.37
N GLN A 370 -25.67 8.24 -1.04
CA GLN A 370 -25.29 8.62 0.32
C GLN A 370 -26.40 8.30 1.33
N LEU A 371 -27.67 8.39 0.96
CA LEU A 371 -28.78 8.03 1.83
C LEU A 371 -28.75 6.54 2.20
N LEU A 372 -28.46 5.66 1.23
CA LEU A 372 -28.33 4.22 1.47
C LEU A 372 -27.11 3.92 2.36
N GLU A 373 -25.95 4.48 2.03
CA GLU A 373 -24.73 4.31 2.84
C GLU A 373 -24.91 4.85 4.27
N LEU A 374 -25.57 5.99 4.41
CA LEU A 374 -25.87 6.61 5.71
C LEU A 374 -26.78 5.71 6.55
N HIS A 375 -27.81 5.13 5.93
CA HIS A 375 -28.73 4.23 6.64
C HIS A 375 -28.02 2.96 7.12
N GLU A 376 -27.19 2.35 6.27
CA GLU A 376 -26.37 1.20 6.66
C GLU A 376 -25.41 1.55 7.81
N GLU A 377 -24.75 2.70 7.74
CA GLU A 377 -23.84 3.15 8.79
C GLU A 377 -24.56 3.46 10.11
N GLN A 378 -25.77 4.03 10.06
CA GLN A 378 -26.60 4.27 11.24
C GLN A 378 -27.02 2.97 11.94
N ILE A 379 -27.34 1.91 11.18
CA ILE A 379 -27.64 0.58 11.75
C ILE A 379 -26.42 0.04 12.48
N VAL A 380 -25.24 0.03 11.84
CA VAL A 380 -24.01 -0.45 12.46
C VAL A 380 -23.62 0.39 13.68
N TYR A 381 -23.81 1.71 13.60
CA TYR A 381 -23.56 2.61 14.72
C TYR A 381 -24.46 2.27 15.92
N ALA A 382 -25.75 2.03 15.69
CA ALA A 382 -26.69 1.63 16.73
C ALA A 382 -26.33 0.27 17.33
N GLU A 383 -25.89 -0.70 16.52
CA GLU A 383 -25.39 -1.99 17.00
C GLU A 383 -24.16 -1.81 17.90
N ILE A 384 -23.18 -1.01 17.49
CA ILE A 384 -21.99 -0.71 18.30
C ILE A 384 -22.38 -0.03 19.62
N ALA A 385 -23.29 0.95 19.57
CA ALA A 385 -23.78 1.65 20.75
C ALA A 385 -24.50 0.70 21.73
N ALA A 386 -25.26 -0.28 21.23
CA ALA A 386 -25.93 -1.28 22.06
C ALA A 386 -24.95 -2.19 22.82
N HIS A 387 -23.74 -2.40 22.29
CA HIS A 387 -22.67 -3.19 22.92
C HIS A 387 -21.73 -2.35 23.81
N ARG A 388 -22.07 -1.08 24.06
CA ARG A 388 -21.30 -0.20 24.94
C ARG A 388 -21.84 -0.22 26.37
N THR A 389 -20.95 -0.22 27.36
CA THR A 389 -21.34 -0.09 28.77
C THR A 389 -21.87 1.31 29.08
N ASP A 390 -22.82 1.38 30.01
CA ASP A 390 -23.35 2.65 30.49
C ASP A 390 -22.26 3.42 31.28
N TRP A 391 -21.34 2.68 31.92
CA TRP A 391 -20.17 3.24 32.59
C TRP A 391 -19.29 4.05 31.64
N ALA A 392 -19.00 3.52 30.43
CA ALA A 392 -18.19 4.23 29.44
C ALA A 392 -18.78 5.60 29.08
N VAL A 393 -20.11 5.66 28.91
CA VAL A 393 -20.85 6.89 28.56
C VAL A 393 -20.97 7.86 29.76
N GLY A 394 -21.04 7.33 30.98
CA GLY A 394 -21.15 8.07 32.22
C GLY A 394 -19.79 8.29 32.92
N SER A 395 -19.61 7.61 34.06
CA SER A 395 -18.50 7.83 34.99
C SER A 395 -17.11 7.45 34.46
N GLY A 396 -17.04 6.57 33.45
CA GLY A 396 -15.80 6.22 32.76
C GLY A 396 -15.25 7.33 31.88
N GLY A 397 -16.08 8.33 31.54
CA GLY A 397 -15.65 9.52 30.82
C GLY A 397 -15.23 9.25 29.37
N ILE A 398 -15.73 8.17 28.77
CA ILE A 398 -15.50 7.82 27.37
C ILE A 398 -16.66 8.43 26.56
N HIS A 399 -16.64 9.75 26.27
CA HIS A 399 -17.54 10.50 25.35
C HIS A 399 -16.92 11.91 25.02
N PRO A 400 -17.54 12.85 24.26
CA PRO A 400 -16.94 13.35 23.02
C PRO A 400 -15.89 14.47 23.04
N TRP A 401 -14.69 14.08 22.62
CA TRP A 401 -13.50 14.82 22.11
C TRP A 401 -12.62 15.69 23.03
N MET A 402 -11.50 15.05 23.37
CA MET A 402 -10.10 15.44 23.09
C MET A 402 -9.79 16.88 22.67
N LEU A 403 -9.00 17.58 23.51
CA LEU A 403 -7.69 18.24 23.25
C LEU A 403 -7.06 18.71 24.58
N PRO A 404 -5.71 18.73 24.79
CA PRO A 404 -4.63 18.60 23.80
C PRO A 404 -3.53 17.52 24.10
N GLY A 405 -2.72 17.21 23.08
CA GLY A 405 -1.31 16.75 23.14
C GLY A 405 -0.98 15.33 23.63
N SER A 406 -1.85 14.74 24.43
CA SER A 406 -1.67 13.43 25.06
C SER A 406 -3.03 13.11 25.65
N GLY A 407 -3.61 11.95 25.31
CA GLY A 407 -4.94 11.55 25.77
C GLY A 407 -5.14 11.99 27.21
N ASN A 408 -6.12 12.84 27.48
CA ASN A 408 -6.30 13.43 28.79
C ASN A 408 -7.78 13.56 29.12
N GLU A 409 -8.05 13.47 30.42
CA GLU A 409 -9.35 13.48 31.07
C GLU A 409 -10.17 14.74 30.77
N LEU A 410 -11.50 14.58 30.66
CA LEU A 410 -12.47 15.62 30.30
C LEU A 410 -13.24 16.21 31.49
N SER A 411 -12.82 15.96 32.74
CA SER A 411 -13.57 16.40 33.93
C SER A 411 -13.53 17.92 34.16
N SER A 412 -12.80 18.71 33.34
CA SER A 412 -12.81 20.17 33.42
C SER A 412 -12.61 20.86 32.07
N GLY A 413 -13.70 21.29 31.42
CA GLY A 413 -13.70 22.56 30.66
C GLY A 413 -13.83 22.59 29.14
N THR A 414 -13.90 21.47 28.41
CA THR A 414 -14.05 21.51 26.93
C THR A 414 -15.50 21.32 26.49
N PRO A 415 -16.10 22.27 25.73
CA PRO A 415 -17.49 22.16 25.30
C PRO A 415 -17.69 21.04 24.27
N ARG A 416 -18.83 20.34 24.38
CA ARG A 416 -19.27 19.35 23.38
C ARG A 416 -19.52 20.06 22.04
N LEU A 417 -19.23 19.35 20.94
CA LEU A 417 -19.57 19.82 19.59
C LEU A 417 -21.08 20.09 19.51
N SER A 418 -21.47 21.31 19.10
CA SER A 418 -22.88 21.66 18.94
C SER A 418 -23.51 20.82 17.82
N SER A 419 -24.84 20.65 17.82
CA SER A 419 -25.53 19.95 16.73
C SER A 419 -25.31 20.62 15.36
N GLU A 420 -25.13 21.94 15.33
CA GLU A 420 -24.82 22.67 14.11
C GLU A 420 -23.42 22.37 13.60
N ASP A 421 -22.44 22.38 14.49
CA ASP A 421 -21.04 22.07 14.18
C ASP A 421 -20.87 20.60 13.76
N TRP A 422 -21.58 19.69 14.44
CA TRP A 422 -21.66 18.29 14.03
C TRP A 422 -22.22 18.15 12.62
N ARG A 423 -23.31 18.83 12.30
CA ARG A 423 -23.90 18.77 10.96
C ARG A 423 -22.91 19.22 9.88
N LYS A 424 -22.19 20.33 10.10
CA LYS A 424 -21.15 20.82 9.18
C LYS A 424 -20.02 19.80 9.00
N LEU A 425 -19.54 19.25 10.11
CA LEU A 425 -18.49 18.25 10.11
C LEU A 425 -18.92 16.95 9.42
N SER A 426 -20.13 16.47 9.73
CA SER A 426 -20.70 15.26 9.16
C SER A 426 -20.90 15.40 7.65
N ASP A 427 -21.44 16.53 7.17
CA ASP A 427 -21.51 16.80 5.73
C ASP A 427 -20.11 16.72 5.08
N CYS A 428 -19.08 17.25 5.75
CA CYS A 428 -17.71 17.13 5.26
C CYS A 428 -17.23 15.66 5.20
N LEU A 429 -17.43 14.87 6.26
CA LEU A 429 -17.03 13.46 6.34
C LEU A 429 -17.72 12.56 5.32
N TRP A 430 -18.93 12.93 4.91
CA TRP A 430 -19.72 12.22 3.90
C TRP A 430 -19.50 12.74 2.47
N GLY A 431 -18.57 13.68 2.27
CA GLY A 431 -18.29 14.24 0.96
C GLY A 431 -19.39 15.16 0.41
N ALA A 432 -20.37 15.51 1.25
CA ALA A 432 -21.50 16.38 0.92
C ALA A 432 -21.23 17.86 1.24
N GLY A 433 -20.13 18.16 1.92
CA GLY A 433 -19.73 19.51 2.26
C GLY A 433 -19.11 20.28 1.09
N GLY A 434 -19.00 21.60 1.26
CA GLY A 434 -18.41 22.50 0.27
C GLY A 434 -16.88 22.61 0.37
N SER A 435 -16.32 23.64 -0.28
CA SER A 435 -14.88 23.94 -0.26
C SER A 435 -14.31 24.17 1.14
N GLY A 436 -15.13 24.60 2.11
CA GLY A 436 -14.74 24.77 3.51
C GLY A 436 -14.30 23.48 4.22
N CYS A 437 -14.49 22.31 3.61
CA CYS A 437 -14.02 21.03 4.13
C CYS A 437 -12.55 20.71 3.79
N GLY A 438 -11.87 21.58 3.02
CA GLY A 438 -10.43 21.43 2.73
C GLY A 438 -10.04 20.06 2.15
N TYR A 439 -10.90 19.47 1.32
CA TYR A 439 -10.70 18.11 0.80
C TYR A 439 -9.36 17.95 0.09
N ARG A 440 -8.57 16.97 0.52
CA ARG A 440 -7.34 16.55 -0.18
C ARG A 440 -7.37 15.05 -0.39
N PRO A 441 -6.80 14.51 -1.48
CA PRO A 441 -6.68 13.07 -1.65
C PRO A 441 -6.05 12.42 -0.40
N LEU A 442 -6.68 11.38 0.14
CA LEU A 442 -6.13 10.63 1.27
C LEU A 442 -4.90 9.84 0.83
N TYR A 443 -4.97 9.29 -0.38
CA TYR A 443 -3.93 8.50 -0.99
C TYR A 443 -3.11 9.35 -1.96
N THR A 444 -1.78 9.25 -1.90
CA THR A 444 -0.94 9.89 -2.92
C THR A 444 -0.42 8.89 -3.92
N ARG A 445 -0.03 9.45 -5.06
CA ARG A 445 0.72 8.73 -6.07
C ARG A 445 2.13 8.42 -5.57
N CYS A 446 2.67 7.36 -6.11
CA CYS A 446 4.07 7.02 -6.10
C CYS A 446 4.95 8.20 -6.54
N PRO A 447 5.99 8.58 -5.76
CA PRO A 447 6.87 9.66 -6.17
C PRO A 447 7.78 9.20 -7.31
N ALA A 448 8.01 10.11 -8.24
CA ALA A 448 9.09 9.99 -9.21
C ALA A 448 10.42 9.76 -8.48
N PRO A 449 11.32 8.92 -9.03
CA PRO A 449 12.71 8.92 -8.59
C PRO A 449 13.27 10.35 -8.65
N GLU A 450 14.12 10.70 -7.69
CA GLU A 450 14.83 12.00 -7.65
C GLU A 450 13.91 13.21 -7.45
N ALA A 451 12.66 12.99 -7.06
CA ALA A 451 11.80 14.06 -6.56
C ALA A 451 12.43 14.71 -5.31
N GLU A 452 12.11 15.98 -5.08
CA GLU A 452 12.55 16.71 -3.89
C GLU A 452 12.26 15.92 -2.60
N ASP A 453 13.18 15.96 -1.64
CA ASP A 453 13.12 15.29 -0.33
C ASP A 453 13.04 13.74 -0.34
N GLU A 454 13.03 13.10 -1.50
CA GLU A 454 13.01 11.64 -1.64
C GLU A 454 14.38 11.01 -1.36
N GLY A 455 15.45 11.74 -1.69
CA GLY A 455 16.83 11.39 -1.43
C GLY A 455 17.45 10.38 -2.41
N SER A 456 16.76 9.97 -3.47
CA SER A 456 17.37 9.18 -4.53
C SER A 456 18.02 10.06 -5.60
N SER A 457 19.05 9.56 -6.26
CA SER A 457 19.81 10.33 -7.25
C SER A 457 20.59 9.39 -8.19
N LEU A 458 20.60 9.71 -9.47
CA LEU A 458 21.55 9.21 -10.45
C LEU A 458 22.80 10.11 -10.46
N ALA A 459 23.98 9.50 -10.53
CA ALA A 459 25.24 10.22 -10.59
C ALA A 459 26.27 9.47 -11.45
N ASP A 460 27.42 10.12 -11.68
CA ASP A 460 28.62 9.51 -12.28
C ASP A 460 28.35 8.84 -13.64
N ALA A 461 27.47 9.44 -14.45
CA ALA A 461 27.16 8.94 -15.78
C ALA A 461 28.34 9.17 -16.73
N GLU A 462 28.86 8.09 -17.28
CA GLU A 462 30.01 8.08 -18.18
C GLU A 462 29.75 7.19 -19.40
N ILE A 463 30.43 7.49 -20.50
CA ILE A 463 30.42 6.68 -21.72
C ILE A 463 31.85 6.50 -22.24
N HIS A 464 32.21 5.24 -22.49
CA HIS A 464 33.53 4.85 -23.00
C HIS A 464 33.38 4.15 -24.35
N VAL A 465 34.12 4.61 -25.36
CA VAL A 465 34.17 3.99 -26.68
C VAL A 465 35.26 2.91 -26.70
N LEU A 466 34.87 1.66 -26.83
CA LEU A 466 35.74 0.50 -26.83
C LEU A 466 35.80 -0.15 -28.23
N PRO A 467 36.88 -0.91 -28.53
CA PRO A 467 36.97 -1.71 -29.75
C PRO A 467 35.78 -2.67 -29.92
N PRO A 468 35.49 -3.14 -31.15
CA PRO A 468 34.43 -4.12 -31.38
C PRO A 468 34.70 -5.40 -30.58
N PRO A 469 33.65 -6.02 -30.00
CA PRO A 469 33.75 -7.35 -29.43
C PRO A 469 34.20 -8.40 -30.47
N PRO A 470 34.82 -9.50 -30.04
CA PRO A 470 35.16 -10.59 -30.96
C PRO A 470 33.94 -11.07 -31.75
N GLY A 471 34.07 -11.15 -33.08
CA GLY A 471 33.00 -11.60 -33.98
C GLY A 471 32.08 -10.50 -34.53
N GLU A 472 32.30 -9.24 -34.15
CA GLU A 472 31.58 -8.08 -34.69
C GLU A 472 32.33 -7.41 -35.85
N GLU A 473 31.59 -6.64 -36.66
CA GLU A 473 32.18 -5.88 -37.76
C GLU A 473 33.15 -4.80 -37.26
N MET A 474 34.23 -4.56 -38.01
CA MET A 474 35.24 -3.54 -37.68
C MET A 474 34.69 -2.10 -37.69
N LYS A 475 33.50 -1.88 -38.27
CA LYS A 475 32.79 -0.59 -38.26
C LYS A 475 31.92 -0.38 -37.00
N THR A 476 31.75 -1.42 -36.21
CA THR A 476 31.04 -1.36 -34.93
C THR A 476 32.02 -1.04 -33.81
N ARG A 477 31.59 -0.27 -32.82
CA ARG A 477 32.29 -0.04 -31.55
C ARG A 477 31.37 -0.43 -30.41
N LEU A 478 31.95 -0.83 -29.29
CA LEU A 478 31.19 -1.03 -28.06
C LEU A 478 31.18 0.28 -27.28
N LEU A 479 29.99 0.80 -27.00
CA LEU A 479 29.78 1.96 -26.14
C LEU A 479 29.42 1.45 -24.76
N ARG A 480 30.37 1.50 -23.84
CA ARG A 480 30.12 1.16 -22.45
C ARG A 480 29.59 2.37 -21.71
N VAL A 481 28.33 2.31 -21.33
CA VAL A 481 27.67 3.34 -20.55
C VAL A 481 27.57 2.87 -19.11
N SER A 482 28.03 3.67 -18.17
CA SER A 482 27.99 3.36 -16.73
C SER A 482 27.51 4.54 -15.91
N TRP A 483 26.82 4.28 -14.82
CA TRP A 483 26.38 5.29 -13.87
C TRP A 483 26.17 4.67 -12.49
N THR A 484 25.98 5.49 -11.47
CA THR A 484 25.54 5.05 -10.15
C THR A 484 24.13 5.56 -9.86
N PHE A 485 23.36 4.80 -9.08
CA PHE A 485 22.06 5.24 -8.60
C PHE A 485 21.89 4.90 -7.12
N ARG A 486 21.56 5.91 -6.30
CA ARG A 486 21.19 5.73 -4.89
C ARG A 486 19.68 5.62 -4.78
N ASN A 487 19.15 4.46 -4.38
CA ASN A 487 17.74 4.33 -3.98
C ASN A 487 17.65 4.47 -2.45
N SER A 488 17.22 5.64 -1.95
CA SER A 488 17.12 5.87 -0.49
C SER A 488 15.71 6.15 0.00
N TYR A 489 14.70 6.02 -0.88
CA TYR A 489 13.32 6.32 -0.51
C TYR A 489 12.85 5.48 0.66
N GLY A 490 12.30 6.14 1.69
CA GLY A 490 11.84 5.48 2.91
C GLY A 490 12.97 4.86 3.75
N GLY A 491 14.24 4.94 3.33
CA GLY A 491 15.40 4.38 4.03
C GLY A 491 15.35 2.86 4.18
N VAL A 492 15.01 2.15 3.11
CA VAL A 492 14.97 0.67 3.07
C VAL A 492 16.18 0.16 2.27
N PRO A 493 17.20 -0.45 2.91
CA PRO A 493 18.41 -0.90 2.23
C PRO A 493 18.19 -1.96 1.14
N GLU A 494 17.15 -2.77 1.28
CA GLU A 494 16.77 -3.84 0.35
C GLU A 494 15.77 -3.38 -0.71
N ARG A 495 15.49 -2.08 -0.82
CA ARG A 495 14.50 -1.56 -1.77
C ARG A 495 14.92 -1.82 -3.22
N ASP A 496 14.04 -2.46 -3.98
CA ASP A 496 14.22 -2.86 -5.37
C ASP A 496 13.02 -2.47 -6.23
N ASP A 497 12.69 -1.19 -6.25
CA ASP A 497 11.58 -0.66 -7.05
C ASP A 497 12.03 0.27 -8.19
N ILE A 498 13.33 0.35 -8.50
CA ILE A 498 13.87 1.27 -9.52
C ILE A 498 14.53 0.51 -10.66
N ARG A 499 14.20 0.87 -11.90
CA ARG A 499 15.00 0.54 -13.08
C ARG A 499 15.28 1.78 -13.90
N ILE A 500 16.26 1.69 -14.80
CA ILE A 500 16.62 2.79 -15.68
C ILE A 500 16.24 2.42 -17.11
N ASN A 501 15.43 3.26 -17.74
CA ASN A 501 15.22 3.21 -19.17
C ASN A 501 16.36 3.98 -19.86
N VAL A 502 16.82 3.49 -21.02
CA VAL A 502 17.88 4.11 -21.81
C VAL A 502 17.35 4.40 -23.20
N ALA A 503 17.17 5.68 -23.52
CA ALA A 503 16.77 6.11 -24.87
C ALA A 503 18.01 6.53 -25.65
N VAL A 504 18.11 6.08 -26.90
CA VAL A 504 19.29 6.21 -27.75
C VAL A 504 18.88 6.74 -29.12
N SER A 505 19.59 7.74 -29.61
CA SER A 505 19.54 8.15 -31.02
C SER A 505 20.95 8.27 -31.58
N ALA A 506 21.09 8.12 -32.90
CA ALA A 506 22.36 8.24 -33.59
C ALA A 506 22.26 9.21 -34.77
N GLY A 507 23.27 10.06 -34.93
CA GLY A 507 23.32 11.11 -35.95
C GLY A 507 24.72 11.30 -36.52
N ALA A 508 24.85 12.22 -37.47
CA ALA A 508 26.16 12.63 -37.97
C ALA A 508 26.92 13.43 -36.90
N ILE A 509 28.24 13.29 -36.84
CA ILE A 509 29.08 14.14 -36.01
C ILE A 509 29.13 15.54 -36.69
N PRO A 510 28.75 16.63 -36.00
CA PRO A 510 28.86 17.98 -36.56
C PRO A 510 30.31 18.28 -36.95
N ALA A 511 30.49 18.94 -38.10
CA ALA A 511 31.83 19.31 -38.57
C ALA A 511 32.58 20.25 -37.61
N THR A 512 31.85 21.00 -36.78
CA THR A 512 32.41 21.89 -35.75
C THR A 512 32.90 21.14 -34.52
N GLY A 513 32.46 19.90 -34.31
CA GLY A 513 32.76 19.12 -33.10
C GLY A 513 32.03 19.61 -31.84
N ASP A 514 31.09 20.55 -31.98
CA ASP A 514 30.37 21.13 -30.84
C ASP A 514 29.59 20.07 -30.06
N PRO A 515 29.47 20.20 -28.72
CA PRO A 515 28.62 19.32 -27.93
C PRO A 515 27.15 19.45 -28.35
N PRO A 516 26.35 18.37 -28.26
CA PRO A 516 24.94 18.40 -28.65
C PRO A 516 24.12 19.31 -27.73
N GLN A 517 23.15 20.03 -28.30
CA GLN A 517 22.19 20.80 -27.52
C GLN A 517 21.15 19.89 -26.86
N SER A 518 20.55 20.32 -25.74
CA SER A 518 19.57 19.53 -24.98
C SER A 518 18.40 19.02 -25.82
N GLY A 519 17.98 19.76 -26.85
CA GLY A 519 16.88 19.38 -27.74
C GLY A 519 17.24 18.34 -28.81
N GLU A 520 18.52 18.01 -28.99
CA GLU A 520 18.97 16.98 -29.93
C GLU A 520 18.88 15.56 -29.35
N TYR A 521 18.95 15.44 -28.03
CA TYR A 521 18.82 14.16 -27.33
C TYR A 521 17.40 13.59 -27.50
N PRO A 522 17.23 12.25 -27.36
CA PRO A 522 15.90 11.67 -27.22
C PRO A 522 15.09 12.44 -26.18
N SER A 523 13.82 12.71 -26.45
CA SER A 523 12.95 13.47 -25.54
C SER A 523 12.59 12.66 -24.28
N ILE A 524 12.09 13.37 -23.26
CA ILE A 524 11.55 12.73 -22.04
C ILE A 524 10.45 11.72 -22.39
N GLU A 525 9.52 12.06 -23.29
CA GLU A 525 8.42 11.18 -23.69
C GLU A 525 8.91 9.91 -24.39
N GLN A 526 9.93 10.02 -25.23
CA GLN A 526 10.57 8.86 -25.85
C GLN A 526 11.24 7.95 -24.80
N ALA A 527 11.89 8.53 -23.78
CA ALA A 527 12.52 7.76 -22.70
C ALA A 527 11.52 7.17 -21.69
N LYS A 528 10.35 7.80 -21.53
CA LYS A 528 9.21 7.25 -20.77
C LYS A 528 8.59 6.04 -21.47
N GLY A 529 8.72 5.97 -22.80
CA GLY A 529 8.14 4.90 -23.62
C GLY A 529 6.70 5.14 -24.03
N THR A 530 6.31 6.41 -24.17
CA THR A 530 5.00 6.77 -24.71
C THR A 530 4.94 6.39 -26.21
N SER A 531 3.95 5.59 -26.60
CA SER A 531 3.71 5.17 -28.00
C SER A 531 4.89 4.41 -28.66
N ILE A 532 5.36 3.36 -27.98
CA ILE A 532 6.46 2.50 -28.48
C ILE A 532 5.97 1.35 -29.37
N GLU A 533 6.83 0.88 -30.28
CA GLU A 533 6.63 -0.35 -31.04
C GLU A 533 7.75 -1.36 -30.73
N ALA A 534 7.38 -2.59 -30.39
CA ALA A 534 8.36 -3.60 -30.02
C ALA A 534 9.22 -4.03 -31.22
N ILE A 535 10.55 -4.01 -31.07
CA ILE A 535 11.49 -4.50 -32.09
C ILE A 535 11.92 -5.92 -31.75
N SER A 536 12.64 -6.09 -30.64
CA SER A 536 13.11 -7.39 -30.16
C SER A 536 13.65 -7.31 -28.73
N GLY A 537 13.33 -8.32 -27.92
CA GLY A 537 13.81 -8.40 -26.54
C GLY A 537 13.40 -7.16 -25.72
N PRO A 538 14.33 -6.49 -25.03
CA PRO A 538 14.06 -5.30 -24.22
C PRO A 538 14.05 -3.99 -25.03
N VAL A 539 14.19 -4.07 -26.36
CA VAL A 539 14.36 -2.90 -27.23
C VAL A 539 13.11 -2.66 -28.06
N SER A 540 12.66 -1.41 -28.03
CA SER A 540 11.50 -0.90 -28.76
C SER A 540 11.87 0.37 -29.54
N SER A 541 11.14 0.70 -30.59
CA SER A 541 11.22 2.01 -31.23
C SER A 541 10.34 3.00 -30.46
N ALA A 542 10.80 4.24 -30.34
CA ALA A 542 10.09 5.36 -29.72
C ALA A 542 10.29 6.61 -30.57
N GLY A 543 9.40 6.84 -31.54
CA GLY A 543 9.57 7.88 -32.56
C GLY A 543 10.88 7.69 -33.33
N SER A 544 11.76 8.69 -33.31
CA SER A 544 13.08 8.65 -33.96
C SER A 544 14.21 8.07 -33.10
N SER A 545 13.89 7.45 -31.97
CA SER A 545 14.88 6.90 -31.03
C SER A 545 14.59 5.43 -30.73
N LEU A 546 15.60 4.72 -30.27
CA LEU A 546 15.46 3.38 -29.70
C LEU A 546 15.35 3.49 -28.18
N LEU A 547 14.46 2.71 -27.59
CA LEU A 547 14.25 2.63 -26.15
C LEU A 547 14.64 1.25 -25.66
N ILE A 548 15.51 1.21 -24.66
CA ILE A 548 15.90 -0.01 -23.94
C ILE A 548 15.31 0.08 -22.54
N GLU A 549 14.44 -0.86 -22.20
CA GLU A 549 13.67 -0.79 -20.96
C GLU A 549 14.29 -1.61 -19.82
N ASN A 550 14.08 -1.12 -18.60
CA ASN A 550 14.25 -1.89 -17.36
C ASN A 550 15.68 -2.38 -17.07
N VAL A 551 16.69 -1.53 -17.26
CA VAL A 551 18.07 -1.84 -16.86
C VAL A 551 18.17 -1.90 -15.34
N SER A 552 18.63 -3.04 -14.81
CA SER A 552 18.93 -3.28 -13.40
C SER A 552 20.41 -3.05 -13.08
N PHE A 553 20.76 -2.96 -11.80
CA PHE A 553 22.13 -2.75 -11.34
C PHE A 553 22.96 -4.04 -11.43
N GLY A 554 24.28 -3.87 -11.52
CA GLY A 554 25.23 -4.98 -11.63
C GLY A 554 25.21 -5.92 -10.42
N GLY A 555 25.34 -7.21 -10.67
CA GLY A 555 25.38 -8.25 -9.63
C GLY A 555 24.01 -8.63 -9.06
N HIS A 556 22.91 -8.05 -9.54
CA HIS A 556 21.56 -8.41 -9.11
C HIS A 556 20.86 -9.36 -10.07
N THR A 557 20.78 -10.63 -9.67
CA THR A 557 20.04 -11.64 -10.42
C THR A 557 18.53 -11.39 -10.35
N LYS A 558 17.86 -11.51 -11.50
CA LYS A 558 16.40 -11.45 -11.62
C LYS A 558 15.72 -12.35 -10.58
N TRP A 559 14.75 -11.79 -9.87
CA TRP A 559 13.98 -12.46 -8.81
C TRP A 559 14.87 -13.02 -7.68
N SER A 560 15.84 -12.23 -7.23
CA SER A 560 16.55 -12.46 -5.98
C SER A 560 16.45 -11.24 -5.08
N ASP A 561 16.60 -11.44 -3.77
CA ASP A 561 16.61 -10.33 -2.82
C ASP A 561 17.92 -9.55 -3.03
N PRO A 562 17.88 -8.21 -3.21
CA PRO A 562 19.10 -7.44 -3.40
C PRO A 562 19.93 -7.46 -2.12
N THR A 563 21.26 -7.45 -2.25
CA THR A 563 22.14 -7.24 -1.09
C THR A 563 21.82 -5.89 -0.45
N PRO A 564 21.53 -5.80 0.87
CA PRO A 564 21.18 -4.53 1.53
C PRO A 564 22.23 -3.44 1.30
N SER A 565 21.82 -2.24 0.86
CA SER A 565 22.72 -1.10 0.69
C SER A 565 21.96 0.24 0.73
N MET A 566 22.54 1.23 1.42
CA MET A 566 22.14 2.64 1.34
C MET A 566 23.08 3.47 0.45
N SER A 567 24.19 2.88 -0.02
CA SER A 567 25.14 3.50 -0.94
C SER A 567 24.67 3.37 -2.38
N PRO A 568 25.09 4.28 -3.29
CA PRO A 568 24.82 4.17 -4.71
C PRO A 568 25.23 2.80 -5.27
N ARG A 569 24.38 2.22 -6.11
CA ARG A 569 24.64 0.96 -6.82
C ARG A 569 25.11 1.27 -8.23
N SER A 570 26.04 0.46 -8.74
CA SER A 570 26.57 0.62 -10.10
C SER A 570 25.67 -0.03 -11.13
N PHE A 571 25.41 0.71 -12.20
CA PHE A 571 24.70 0.25 -13.40
C PHE A 571 25.65 0.34 -14.59
N GLN A 572 25.46 -0.55 -15.55
CA GLN A 572 26.22 -0.56 -16.79
C GLN A 572 25.36 -1.16 -17.90
N ILE A 573 25.50 -0.61 -19.11
CA ILE A 573 24.98 -1.20 -20.34
C ILE A 573 25.98 -0.98 -21.47
N ASP A 574 26.22 -2.02 -22.26
CA ASP A 574 27.05 -1.99 -23.44
C ASP A 574 26.16 -1.87 -24.69
N LEU A 575 26.35 -0.81 -25.49
CA LEU A 575 25.54 -0.49 -26.67
C LEU A 575 26.39 -0.54 -27.95
N PRO A 576 25.83 -0.95 -29.11
CA PRO A 576 26.54 -0.84 -30.37
C PRO A 576 26.61 0.63 -30.82
N GLY A 577 27.82 1.10 -31.12
CA GLY A 577 28.10 2.38 -31.74
C GLY A 577 28.61 2.19 -33.17
N GLU A 578 28.26 3.10 -34.06
CA GLU A 578 28.69 3.08 -35.45
C GLU A 578 29.81 4.10 -35.68
N CYS A 579 30.84 3.70 -36.43
CA CYS A 579 31.92 4.61 -36.81
C CYS A 579 31.43 5.88 -37.52
N ASN A 580 32.04 7.01 -37.17
CA ASN A 580 31.78 8.36 -37.66
C ASN A 580 30.35 8.86 -37.38
N ARG A 581 29.74 8.32 -36.33
CA ARG A 581 28.42 8.72 -35.85
C ARG A 581 28.51 9.23 -34.42
N ARG A 582 27.61 10.13 -34.10
CA ARG A 582 27.35 10.64 -32.76
C ARG A 582 26.20 9.85 -32.16
N THR A 583 26.39 9.28 -30.98
CA THR A 583 25.34 8.60 -30.22
C THR A 583 24.91 9.49 -29.06
N LEU A 584 23.61 9.79 -28.98
CA LEU A 584 23.00 10.60 -27.94
C LEU A 584 22.17 9.68 -27.04
N ILE A 585 22.34 9.82 -25.73
CA ILE A 585 21.71 8.94 -24.76
C ILE A 585 21.03 9.77 -23.67
N ARG A 586 19.80 9.36 -23.34
CA ARG A 586 19.07 9.82 -22.18
C ARG A 586 18.86 8.66 -21.23
N LEU A 587 19.36 8.80 -20.00
CA LEU A 587 19.08 7.87 -18.90
C LEU A 587 17.81 8.35 -18.17
N MET A 588 16.86 7.45 -17.96
CA MET A 588 15.56 7.78 -17.39
C MET A 588 15.26 6.84 -16.23
N PRO A 589 15.55 7.25 -14.99
CA PRO A 589 15.14 6.51 -13.81
C PRO A 589 13.62 6.38 -13.74
N LYS A 590 13.16 5.17 -13.41
CA LYS A 590 11.75 4.80 -13.30
C LYS A 590 11.51 4.01 -12.01
N ARG A 591 10.54 4.44 -11.22
CA ARG A 591 10.01 3.73 -10.05
C ARG A 591 8.82 2.88 -10.44
N PHE A 592 8.84 1.61 -10.08
CA PHE A 592 7.70 0.71 -10.11
C PHE A 592 6.86 0.97 -8.88
N CYS A 593 5.63 1.39 -9.11
CA CYS A 593 4.79 1.91 -8.05
C CYS A 593 3.99 0.80 -7.37
N PHE A 594 3.69 -0.28 -8.08
CA PHE A 594 2.85 -1.38 -7.59
C PHE A 594 1.50 -0.89 -7.05
N ASP A 595 1.00 0.19 -7.65
CA ASP A 595 -0.30 0.79 -7.38
C ASP A 595 -0.97 1.15 -8.73
N GLN A 596 -2.06 1.89 -8.70
CA GLN A 596 -2.81 2.25 -9.91
C GLN A 596 -2.02 3.08 -10.94
N SER A 597 -0.93 3.74 -10.52
CA SER A 597 -0.09 4.55 -11.42
C SER A 597 0.89 3.71 -12.25
N GLN A 598 1.06 2.42 -11.93
CA GLN A 598 2.02 1.48 -12.53
C GLN A 598 3.49 1.89 -12.32
N ALA A 599 3.91 3.04 -12.83
CA ALA A 599 5.27 3.56 -12.72
C ALA A 599 5.30 5.10 -12.66
N ALA A 600 6.36 5.65 -12.04
CA ALA A 600 6.69 7.06 -12.01
C ALA A 600 8.10 7.27 -12.56
N PHE A 601 8.31 8.33 -13.32
CA PHE A 601 9.58 8.60 -14.01
C PHE A 601 10.23 9.85 -13.45
N SER A 602 11.56 9.88 -13.42
CA SER A 602 12.30 11.08 -13.05
C SER A 602 12.02 12.20 -14.03
N GLU A 603 11.96 13.43 -13.53
CA GLU A 603 11.89 14.63 -14.36
C GLU A 603 13.29 15.26 -14.56
N ALA A 604 14.35 14.65 -13.98
CA ALA A 604 15.72 15.11 -14.14
C ALA A 604 16.31 14.69 -15.51
N ASP A 605 17.08 15.59 -16.11
CA ASP A 605 17.79 15.36 -17.37
C ASP A 605 19.14 14.70 -17.12
N HIS A 606 19.28 13.42 -17.48
CA HIS A 606 20.56 12.70 -17.47
C HIS A 606 21.00 12.40 -18.91
N LEU A 607 21.77 13.32 -19.47
CA LEU A 607 22.14 13.33 -20.89
C LEU A 607 23.64 13.08 -21.05
N ILE A 608 23.99 12.11 -21.88
CA ILE A 608 25.38 11.79 -22.21
C ILE A 608 25.49 11.47 -23.70
N TYR A 609 26.65 11.74 -24.29
CA TYR A 609 26.90 11.47 -25.70
C TYR A 609 28.30 10.93 -25.94
N ALA A 610 28.48 10.23 -27.06
CA ALA A 610 29.79 9.86 -27.56
C ALA A 610 29.89 10.11 -29.06
N ASP A 611 31.02 10.67 -29.48
CA ASP A 611 31.43 10.73 -30.87
C ASP A 611 32.32 9.52 -31.18
N VAL A 612 31.82 8.63 -32.03
CA VAL A 612 32.51 7.37 -32.34
C VAL A 612 33.40 7.59 -33.55
N GLN A 613 34.64 8.02 -33.33
CA GLN A 613 35.60 8.20 -34.42
C GLN A 613 36.35 6.90 -34.69
N CYS A 614 36.36 6.47 -35.94
CA CYS A 614 37.17 5.33 -36.39
C CYS A 614 38.10 5.83 -37.49
N GLY A 615 39.40 5.55 -37.35
CA GLY A 615 40.35 5.82 -38.43
C GLY A 615 39.92 5.11 -39.72
N GLU A 616 40.33 5.64 -40.86
CA GLU A 616 40.17 4.94 -42.13
C GLU A 616 40.80 3.55 -42.01
N LEU A 617 40.00 2.51 -42.25
CA LEU A 617 40.52 1.15 -42.48
C LEU A 617 41.45 1.25 -43.69
N ARG A 618 42.76 1.33 -43.44
CA ARG A 618 43.79 1.16 -44.45
C ARG A 618 43.96 -0.31 -44.80
#